data_AF-A0A929KHU0-F1
#
_entry.id   AF-A0A929KHU0-F1
#
_cell.length_a   1.000
_cell.length_b   1.000
_cell.length_c   1.000
_cell.angle_alpha   90.00
_cell.angle_beta   90.00
_cell.angle_gamma   90.00
#
_symmetry.space_group_name_H-M   'P 1'
#
loop_
_entity.id
_entity.type
_entity.pdbx_description
1 polymer ?
#
loop_
_entity_poly.entity_id
_entity_poly.type
_entity_poly.pdbx_seq_one_letter_code
_entity_poly.pdbx_strand_id
1 'polypeptide(L)'
;MPVFKNYTEDGRLMNEFSEPLNEKNIDRFISEYGQERAKMYISILAEFTNEIGNTVFHHMDANSRSPRSGYMIKKLTKHFYDDKMSIIEIGKKMLGDFGNKPSHP
;
A
#
# COMPACT_ATOMS: atom_id res chain seq x y z
N MET A 1 4.10 0.21 -1.18
CA MET A 1 4.70 -1.13 -1.43
C MET A 1 6.02 -1.22 -0.70
N PRO A 2 6.41 -2.40 -0.19
CA PRO A 2 7.75 -2.67 0.33
C PRO A 2 8.83 -2.32 -0.68
N VAL A 3 10.00 -1.96 -0.18
CA VAL A 3 11.21 -1.80 -0.97
C VAL A 3 12.19 -2.85 -0.51
N PHE A 4 12.76 -3.61 -1.43
CA PHE A 4 13.78 -4.61 -1.15
C PHE A 4 15.11 -4.12 -1.71
N LYS A 5 16.17 -4.28 -0.92
CA LYS A 5 17.52 -3.85 -1.27
C LYS A 5 18.42 -5.06 -1.38
N ASN A 6 19.03 -5.29 -2.54
CA ASN A 6 20.04 -6.34 -2.67
C ASN A 6 21.43 -5.73 -2.48
N TYR A 7 22.24 -6.40 -1.67
CA TYR A 7 23.61 -6.02 -1.39
C TYR A 7 24.57 -7.08 -1.94
N THR A 8 25.76 -6.66 -2.34
CA THR A 8 26.89 -7.57 -2.58
C THR A 8 27.37 -8.21 -1.27
N GLU A 9 28.22 -9.23 -1.38
CA GLU A 9 28.88 -9.85 -0.23
C GLU A 9 29.74 -8.86 0.59
N ASP A 10 30.30 -7.81 -0.06
CA ASP A 10 31.03 -6.72 0.60
C ASP A 10 30.11 -5.59 1.11
N GLY A 11 28.78 -5.76 1.06
CA GLY A 11 27.80 -4.86 1.64
C GLY A 11 27.43 -3.63 0.79
N ARG A 12 27.83 -3.57 -0.49
CA ARG A 12 27.45 -2.49 -1.41
C ARG A 12 26.05 -2.71 -1.94
N LEU A 13 25.24 -1.66 -1.94
CA LEU A 13 23.90 -1.69 -2.53
C LEU A 13 24.02 -1.90 -4.06
N MET A 14 23.49 -3.01 -4.56
CA MET A 14 23.47 -3.32 -5.99
C MET A 14 22.23 -2.76 -6.66
N ASN A 15 21.07 -3.03 -6.08
CA ASN A 15 19.79 -2.57 -6.60
C ASN A 15 18.77 -2.42 -5.48
N GLU A 16 17.76 -1.62 -5.79
CA GLU A 16 16.53 -1.52 -5.02
C GLU A 16 15.35 -1.69 -5.96
N PHE A 17 14.34 -2.41 -5.50
CA PHE A 17 13.10 -2.59 -6.25
C PHE A 17 11.93 -2.63 -5.28
N SER A 18 10.77 -2.23 -5.78
CA SER A 18 9.53 -2.31 -5.02
C SER A 18 8.63 -3.37 -5.64
N GLU A 19 8.12 -4.26 -4.81
CA GLU A 19 7.17 -5.29 -5.24
C GLU A 19 6.12 -5.54 -4.16
N PRO A 20 4.93 -6.06 -4.51
CA PRO A 20 3.90 -6.41 -3.53
C PRO A 20 4.38 -7.56 -2.64
N LEU A 21 3.97 -7.55 -1.36
CA LEU A 21 4.16 -8.72 -0.51
C LEU A 21 3.36 -9.90 -1.06
N ASN A 22 4.02 -11.05 -1.10
CA ASN A 22 3.46 -12.34 -1.45
C ASN A 22 4.21 -13.43 -0.68
N GLU A 23 3.76 -14.67 -0.82
CA GLU A 23 4.35 -15.82 -0.11
C GLU A 23 5.85 -16.00 -0.36
N LYS A 24 6.38 -15.54 -1.50
CA LYS A 24 7.79 -15.72 -1.87
C LYS A 24 8.73 -14.71 -1.22
N ASN A 25 8.23 -13.56 -0.77
CA ASN A 25 9.05 -12.47 -0.23
C ASN A 25 8.68 -12.04 1.19
N ILE A 26 7.66 -12.66 1.80
CA ILE A 26 7.22 -12.33 3.15
C ILE A 26 8.30 -12.61 4.21
N ASP A 27 9.01 -13.74 4.11
CA ASP A 27 10.07 -14.10 5.06
C ASP A 27 11.24 -13.13 4.99
N ARG A 28 11.61 -12.73 3.76
CA ARG A 28 12.61 -11.69 3.53
C ARG A 28 12.17 -10.36 4.16
N PHE A 29 10.92 -9.96 3.95
CA PHE A 29 10.39 -8.73 4.53
C PHE A 29 10.42 -8.77 6.07
N ILE A 30 10.03 -9.89 6.68
CA ILE A 30 10.10 -10.09 8.13
C ILE A 30 11.54 -10.00 8.62
N SER A 31 12.50 -10.59 7.90
CA SER A 31 13.92 -10.52 8.28
C SER A 31 14.50 -9.11 8.18
N GLU A 32 14.13 -8.33 7.17
CA GLU A 32 14.66 -6.98 6.96
C GLU A 32 13.98 -5.92 7.85
N TYR A 33 12.68 -6.08 8.11
CA TYR A 33 11.84 -5.04 8.72
C TYR A 33 11.22 -5.42 10.07
N GLY A 34 11.31 -6.69 10.45
CA GLY A 34 10.74 -7.24 11.68
C GLY A 34 9.29 -7.71 11.55
N GLN A 35 8.94 -8.68 12.38
CA GLN A 35 7.62 -9.34 12.36
C GLN A 35 6.47 -8.37 12.65
N GLU A 36 6.64 -7.43 13.58
CA GLU A 36 5.59 -6.45 13.93
C GLU A 36 5.26 -5.52 12.76
N ARG A 37 6.28 -5.10 11.99
CA ARG A 37 6.08 -4.27 10.80
C ARG A 37 5.39 -5.06 9.69
N ALA A 38 5.70 -6.34 9.55
CA ALA A 38 4.99 -7.24 8.63
C ALA A 38 3.51 -7.40 9.01
N LYS A 39 3.21 -7.66 10.29
CA LYS A 39 1.82 -7.74 10.79
C LYS A 39 1.05 -6.46 10.51
N MET A 40 1.61 -5.30 10.87
CA MET A 40 0.98 -4.00 10.62
C MET A 40 0.70 -3.78 9.13
N TYR A 41 1.67 -4.07 8.27
CA TYR A 41 1.50 -3.93 6.82
C TYR A 41 0.38 -4.83 6.28
N ILE A 42 0.34 -6.09 6.70
CA ILE A 42 -0.72 -7.04 6.31
C ILE A 42 -2.09 -6.59 6.82
N SER A 43 -2.19 -6.11 8.07
CA SER A 43 -3.44 -5.59 8.63
C SER A 43 -3.97 -4.40 7.82
N ILE A 44 -3.09 -3.45 7.49
CA ILE A 44 -3.46 -2.31 6.65
C ILE A 44 -3.93 -2.79 5.27
N LEU A 45 -3.23 -3.73 4.63
CA LEU A 45 -3.67 -4.29 3.35
C LEU A 45 -5.02 -4.99 3.44
N ALA A 46 -5.29 -5.72 4.53
CA ALA A 46 -6.56 -6.39 4.75
C ALA A 46 -7.71 -5.37 4.90
N GLU A 47 -7.50 -4.29 5.65
CA GLU A 47 -8.46 -3.19 5.78
C GLU A 47 -8.75 -2.54 4.42
N PHE A 48 -7.72 -2.22 3.64
CA PHE A 48 -7.88 -1.68 2.29
C PHE A 48 -8.65 -2.64 1.37
N THR A 49 -8.34 -3.93 1.41
CA THR A 49 -9.02 -4.94 0.59
C THR A 49 -10.49 -5.08 0.99
N ASN A 50 -10.79 -5.00 2.29
CA ASN A 50 -12.15 -5.01 2.81
C ASN A 50 -12.93 -3.75 2.40
N GLU A 51 -12.32 -2.56 2.49
CA GLU A 51 -12.94 -1.31 2.04
C GLU A 51 -13.21 -1.28 0.54
N ILE A 52 -12.26 -1.76 -0.28
CA ILE A 52 -12.47 -1.95 -1.72
C ILE A 52 -13.61 -2.95 -1.94
N GLY A 53 -13.61 -4.06 -1.19
CA GLY A 53 -14.68 -5.04 -1.24
C GLY A 53 -16.05 -4.43 -0.94
N ASN A 54 -16.14 -3.59 0.09
CA ASN A 54 -17.35 -2.88 0.44
C ASN A 54 -17.77 -1.87 -0.64
N THR A 55 -16.84 -1.09 -1.18
CA THR A 55 -17.11 -0.10 -2.22
C THR A 55 -17.55 -0.75 -3.54
N VAL A 56 -16.92 -1.88 -3.90
CA VAL A 56 -17.14 -2.57 -5.17
C VAL A 56 -18.34 -3.52 -5.08
N PHE A 57 -18.51 -4.24 -3.97
CA PHE A 57 -19.48 -5.33 -3.82
C PHE A 57 -20.65 -5.01 -2.89
N HIS A 58 -20.54 -4.13 -1.89
CA HIS A 58 -21.66 -3.85 -0.96
C HIS A 58 -22.67 -2.79 -1.47
N HIS A 59 -22.48 -2.23 -2.67
CA HIS A 59 -23.57 -1.60 -3.43
C HIS A 59 -24.44 -2.62 -4.17
N MET A 60 -24.49 -3.87 -3.69
CA MET A 60 -25.62 -4.76 -3.93
C MET A 60 -26.83 -4.20 -3.18
N ASP A 61 -27.51 -3.27 -3.83
CA ASP A 61 -28.96 -3.21 -3.66
C ASP A 61 -29.45 -4.62 -3.94
N ALA A 62 -30.14 -5.27 -3.00
CA ALA A 62 -30.64 -6.65 -3.17
C ALA A 62 -31.55 -6.77 -4.42
N ASN A 63 -31.95 -5.63 -5.01
CA ASN A 63 -32.73 -5.49 -6.23
C ASN A 63 -31.92 -5.17 -7.50
N SER A 64 -30.60 -4.93 -7.41
CA SER A 64 -29.74 -4.64 -8.56
C SER A 64 -29.44 -5.93 -9.36
N ARG A 65 -30.31 -6.26 -10.30
CA ARG A 65 -30.21 -7.45 -11.18
C ARG A 65 -29.12 -7.41 -12.26
N SER A 66 -28.29 -6.38 -12.32
CA SER A 66 -27.26 -6.25 -13.36
C SER A 66 -25.85 -6.45 -12.79
N PRO A 67 -25.07 -7.43 -13.29
CA PRO A 67 -23.66 -7.54 -12.96
C PRO A 67 -22.94 -6.24 -13.32
N ARG A 68 -22.16 -5.67 -12.39
CA ARG A 68 -21.29 -4.54 -12.75
C ARG A 68 -20.33 -5.02 -13.85
N SER A 69 -20.33 -4.34 -14.99
CA SER A 69 -19.33 -4.61 -16.04
C SER A 69 -17.93 -4.38 -15.47
N GLY A 70 -16.92 -5.11 -15.93
CA GLY A 70 -15.54 -4.91 -15.48
C GLY A 70 -15.05 -3.45 -15.60
N TYR A 71 -15.66 -2.68 -16.50
CA TYR A 71 -15.47 -1.23 -16.61
C TYR A 71 -15.91 -0.44 -15.35
N MET A 72 -17.08 -0.76 -14.77
CA MET A 72 -17.54 -0.11 -13.54
C MET A 72 -16.67 -0.45 -12.34
N ILE A 73 -16.26 -1.71 -12.22
CA ILE A 73 -15.33 -2.14 -11.16
C ILE A 73 -14.03 -1.34 -11.29
N LYS A 74 -13.45 -1.28 -12.49
CA LYS A 74 -12.23 -0.51 -12.75
C LYS A 74 -12.37 0.97 -12.43
N LYS A 75 -13.52 1.59 -12.74
CA LYS A 75 -13.79 3.00 -12.44
C LYS A 75 -13.87 3.25 -10.93
N LEU A 76 -14.55 2.37 -10.19
CA LEU A 76 -14.70 2.50 -8.73
C LEU A 76 -13.40 2.24 -7.98
N THR A 77 -12.64 1.20 -8.39
CA THR A 77 -11.31 0.94 -7.82
C THR A 77 -10.37 2.11 -8.08
N LYS A 78 -10.42 2.71 -9.28
CA LYS A 78 -9.63 3.91 -9.59
C LYS A 78 -10.02 5.09 -8.72
N HIS A 79 -11.31 5.38 -8.57
CA HIS A 79 -11.78 6.48 -7.73
C HIS A 79 -11.33 6.31 -6.27
N PHE A 80 -11.49 5.10 -5.73
CA PHE A 80 -11.03 4.78 -4.38
C PHE A 80 -9.52 4.98 -4.22
N TYR A 81 -8.71 4.57 -5.21
CA TYR A 81 -7.27 4.80 -5.19
C TYR A 81 -6.93 6.29 -5.19
N ASP A 82 -7.55 7.07 -6.08
CA ASP A 82 -7.31 8.50 -6.21
C ASP A 82 -7.68 9.24 -4.90
N ASP A 83 -8.80 8.89 -4.26
CA ASP A 83 -9.22 9.45 -2.97
C ASP A 83 -8.21 9.17 -1.85
N LYS A 84 -7.71 7.94 -1.76
CA LYS A 84 -6.75 7.55 -0.71
C LYS A 84 -5.39 8.19 -0.94
N MET A 85 -4.94 8.32 -2.18
CA MET A 85 -3.70 9.03 -2.52
C MET A 85 -3.79 10.51 -2.15
N SER A 86 -4.93 11.16 -2.40
CA SER A 86 -5.18 12.55 -1.97
C SER A 86 -5.06 12.71 -0.45
N ILE A 87 -5.65 11.81 0.34
CA ILE A 87 -5.54 11.82 1.81
C ILE A 87 -4.08 11.65 2.24
N ILE A 88 -3.32 10.75 1.62
CA ILE A 88 -1.89 10.54 1.90
C ILE A 88 -1.09 11.79 1.57
N GLU A 89 -1.36 12.46 0.44
CA GLU A 89 -0.68 13.70 0.05
C GLU A 89 -0.99 14.85 1.02
N ILE A 90 -2.24 14.97 1.48
CA ILE A 90 -2.63 15.93 2.53
C ILE A 90 -1.88 15.60 3.82
N GLY A 91 -1.86 14.34 4.24
CA GLY A 91 -1.13 13.89 5.42
C GLY A 91 0.37 14.17 5.32
N LYS A 92 0.99 13.95 4.16
CA LYS A 92 2.40 14.30 3.90
C LYS A 92 2.66 15.80 3.93
N LYS A 93 1.73 16.63 3.47
CA LYS A 93 1.84 18.10 3.57
C LYS A 93 1.69 18.57 5.02
N MET A 94 0.78 17.97 5.79
CA MET A 94 0.56 18.31 7.19
C MET A 94 1.67 17.78 8.13
N LEU A 95 2.30 16.66 7.78
CA LEU A 95 3.41 16.06 8.53
C LEU A 95 4.79 16.44 7.96
N GLY A 96 4.82 17.13 6.82
CA GLY A 96 6.01 17.56 6.07
C GLY A 96 6.86 18.62 6.77
N ASP A 97 6.42 19.15 7.91
CA ASP A 97 7.18 20.09 8.74
C ASP A 97 8.01 19.44 9.85
N PHE A 98 7.96 18.11 10.05
CA PHE A 98 8.76 17.43 11.09
C PHE A 98 10.10 16.84 10.58
N GLY A 99 10.38 16.93 9.28
CA GLY A 99 11.54 16.27 8.65
C GLY A 99 12.73 17.18 8.31
N ASN A 100 12.57 18.50 8.23
CA ASN A 100 13.66 19.43 7.91
C ASN A 100 14.29 19.97 9.19
N LYS A 101 15.17 19.19 9.83
CA LYS A 101 16.24 19.81 10.62
C LYS A 101 17.25 20.42 9.64
N PRO A 102 17.51 21.74 9.66
CA PRO A 102 18.71 22.25 9.05
C PRO A 102 19.90 21.66 9.81
N SER A 103 20.71 20.86 9.12
CA SER A 103 22.07 20.57 9.54
C SER A 103 22.84 21.89 9.52
N HIS A 104 23.06 22.47 10.70
CA HIS A 104 23.99 23.57 10.92
C HIS A 104 25.39 23.22 10.39
N PRO A 105 26.07 24.12 9.68
CA PRO A 105 27.48 24.37 9.91
C PRO A 105 27.69 25.21 11.19
#